data_AF-A0A4V2B3U4-F1
#
_entry.id   AF-A0A4V2B3U4-F1
#
_cell.length_a   1.000
_cell.length_b   1.000
_cell.length_c   1.000
_cell.angle_alpha   90.00
_cell.angle_beta   90.00
_cell.angle_gamma   90.00
#
_symmetry.space_group_name_H-M   'P 1'
#
loop_
_entity.id
_entity.type
_entity.pdbx_description
1 polymer ?
#
loop_
_entity_poly.entity_id
_entity_poly.type
_entity_poly.pdbx_seq_one_letter_code
_entity_poly.pdbx_strand_id
1 'polypeptide(L)' 'MKARSEDLTFFLGRETLIATDRPGMAIWREHLFSFMSRNAQRATAFFNIPADQVIEVGIQVEL' A
#
# COMPACT_ATOMS: atom_id res chain seq x y z
N MET A 1 30.24 -5.25 -11.25
CA MET A 1 28.99 -5.85 -11.75
C MET A 1 27.95 -4.75 -11.79
N LYS A 2 27.54 -4.29 -12.98
CA LYS A 2 26.62 -3.15 -13.15
C LYS A 2 25.24 -3.74 -13.38
N ALA A 3 24.35 -3.65 -12.38
CA ALA A 3 22.97 -4.09 -12.56
C ALA A 3 22.30 -3.18 -13.62
N ARG A 4 21.76 -3.77 -14.68
CA ARG A 4 20.87 -3.04 -15.59
C ARG A 4 19.51 -2.96 -14.91
N SER A 5 18.78 -1.86 -15.13
CA SER A 5 17.44 -1.68 -14.58
C SER A 5 16.48 -2.81 -14.94
N GLU A 6 16.74 -3.53 -16.04
CA GLU A 6 15.97 -4.69 -16.53
C GLU A 6 16.05 -5.91 -15.60
N ASP A 7 17.11 -6.02 -14.78
CA ASP A 7 17.36 -7.17 -13.91
C ASP A 7 16.92 -6.92 -12.44
N LEU A 8 16.18 -5.83 -12.18
CA LEU A 8 15.75 -5.42 -10.84
C LEU A 8 14.30 -5.84 -10.56
N THR A 9 14.05 -6.36 -9.37
CA THR A 9 12.71 -6.63 -8.85
C THR A 9 12.41 -5.73 -7.66
N PHE A 10 11.29 -5.02 -7.73
CA PHE A 10 10.79 -4.15 -6.68
C PHE A 10 9.74 -4.88 -5.86
N PHE A 11 9.95 -4.97 -4.55
CA PHE A 11 8.97 -5.50 -3.61
C PHE A 11 8.24 -4.33 -2.96
N LEU A 12 6.92 -4.30 -3.10
CA LEU A 12 6.08 -3.24 -2.54
C LEU A 12 5.04 -3.83 -1.60
N GLY A 13 5.01 -3.31 -0.37
CA GLY A 13 3.95 -3.59 0.58
C GLY A 13 2.66 -2.87 0.16
N ARG A 14 1.52 -3.53 0.36
CA ARG A 14 0.20 -2.93 0.18
C ARG A 14 -0.66 -3.18 1.39
N GLU A 15 -0.90 -2.14 2.17
CA GLU A 15 -1.79 -2.21 3.33
C GLU A 15 -3.24 -1.95 2.93
N THR A 16 -4.14 -2.80 3.41
CA THR A 16 -5.59 -2.56 3.36
C THR A 16 -6.08 -2.28 4.77
N LEU A 17 -6.48 -1.04 5.02
CA LEU A 17 -6.96 -0.60 6.32
C LEU A 17 -8.44 -0.92 6.50
N ILE A 18 -8.79 -1.56 7.61
CA ILE A 18 -10.16 -1.91 7.98
C ILE A 18 -10.52 -1.25 9.31
N ALA A 19 -11.64 -0.53 9.32
CA ALA A 19 -12.22 0.03 10.53
C ALA A 19 -12.84 -1.08 11.39
N THR A 20 -12.59 -1.06 12.69
CA THR A 20 -13.06 -2.09 13.62
C THR A 20 -13.67 -1.50 14.88
N ASP A 21 -14.53 -2.26 15.57
CA ASP A 21 -15.11 -1.83 16.85
C ASP A 21 -14.13 -1.96 18.04
N ARG A 22 -12.82 -2.08 17.76
CA ARG A 22 -11.82 -2.25 18.82
C ARG A 22 -11.62 -0.92 19.56
N PRO A 23 -11.33 -0.98 20.87
CA PRO A 23 -11.00 0.22 21.62
C PRO A 23 -9.77 0.90 21.02
N GLY A 24 -9.92 2.14 20.56
CA GLY A 24 -8.86 2.87 19.89
C GLY A 24 -9.33 4.22 19.37
N MET A 25 -9.39 4.35 18.05
CA MET A 25 -9.88 5.56 17.40
C MET A 25 -11.42 5.58 17.40
N ALA A 26 -12.03 6.76 17.27
CA ALA A 26 -13.48 6.80 17.07
C ALA A 26 -13.82 6.17 15.72
N ILE A 27 -14.81 5.27 15.66
CA ILE A 27 -15.17 4.49 14.45
C ILE A 27 -15.33 5.34 13.18
N TRP A 28 -15.92 6.54 13.30
CA TRP A 28 -16.09 7.46 12.18
C TRP A 28 -14.75 7.97 11.61
N ARG A 29 -13.73 8.12 12.45
CA ARG A 29 -12.38 8.52 12.04
C ARG A 29 -11.67 7.37 11.33
N GLU A 30 -11.86 6.13 11.77
CA GLU A 30 -11.30 4.96 11.10
C GLU A 30 -11.87 4.78 9.69
N HIS A 31 -13.19 4.97 9.54
CA HIS A 31 -13.82 4.97 8.23
C HIS A 31 -13.27 6.07 7.32
N LEU A 32 -13.14 7.30 7.83
CA LEU A 32 -12.57 8.41 7.08
C LEU A 32 -11.11 8.11 6.67
N PHE A 33 -10.31 7.60 7.59
CA PHE A 33 -8.91 7.28 7.33
C PHE A 33 -8.74 6.14 6.33
N SER A 34 -9.50 5.05 6.48
CA SER A 34 -9.52 3.93 5.53
C SER A 34 -9.96 4.41 4.15
N PHE A 35 -10.98 5.27 4.06
CA PHE A 35 -11.42 5.83 2.78
C PHE A 35 -10.32 6.67 2.12
N MET A 36 -9.69 7.60 2.85
CA MET A 36 -8.61 8.42 2.30
C MET A 36 -7.40 7.57 1.88
N SER A 37 -6.99 6.60 2.70
CA SER A 37 -5.88 5.69 2.40
C SER A 37 -6.11 4.90 1.11
N ARG A 38 -7.33 4.40 0.89
CA ARG A 38 -7.69 3.68 -0.35
C ARG A 38 -7.66 4.55 -1.61
N ASN A 39 -7.86 5.86 -1.47
CA ASN A 39 -7.84 6.81 -2.57
C ASN A 39 -6.45 7.46 -2.77
N ALA A 40 -5.49 7.21 -1.89
CA ALA A 40 -4.15 7.75 -2.03
C ALA A 40 -3.43 7.16 -3.24
N GLN A 41 -2.53 7.95 -3.82
CA GLN A 41 -1.74 7.52 -4.97
C GLN A 41 -0.83 6.34 -4.60
N ARG A 42 -0.80 5.31 -5.46
CA ARG A 42 0.04 4.13 -5.26
C ARG A 42 1.53 4.46 -5.47
N ALA A 43 2.40 3.81 -4.69
CA ALA A 43 3.85 3.97 -4.82
C ALA A 43 4.38 3.55 -6.20
N THR A 44 3.87 2.46 -6.78
CA THR A 44 4.20 2.01 -8.15
C THR A 44 4.01 3.12 -9.18
N ALA A 45 2.85 3.79 -9.12
CA ALA A 45 2.50 4.89 -10.01
C ALA A 45 3.35 6.15 -9.75
N PHE A 46 3.61 6.48 -8.49
CA PHE A 46 4.44 7.64 -8.14
C PHE A 46 5.89 7.51 -8.65
N PHE A 47 6.48 6.32 -8.51
CA PHE A 47 7.86 6.06 -8.92
C PHE A 47 7.98 5.60 -10.39
N ASN A 48 6.88 5.54 -11.15
CA ASN A 48 6.83 5.04 -12.52
C ASN A 48 7.52 3.68 -12.69
N ILE A 49 7.29 2.77 -11.74
CA ILE A 49 7.92 1.44 -11.77
C ILE A 49 7.20 0.59 -12.82
N PRO A 50 7.93 0.00 -13.78
CA PRO A 50 7.35 -0.94 -14.75
C PRO A 50 6.66 -2.12 -14.05
N ALA A 51 5.45 -2.46 -14.50
CA ALA A 51 4.62 -3.46 -13.83
C ALA A 51 5.21 -4.89 -13.88
N ASP A 52 6.04 -5.18 -14.88
CA ASP A 52 6.79 -6.43 -15.05
C ASP A 52 7.91 -6.62 -14.01
N GLN A 53 8.27 -5.56 -13.29
CA GLN A 53 9.34 -5.56 -12.30
C GLN A 53 8.83 -5.49 -10.85
N VAL A 54 7.52 -5.53 -10.64
CA VAL A 54 6.90 -5.31 -9.32
C VAL A 54 6.29 -6.60 -8.77
N ILE A 55 6.60 -6.89 -7.51
CA ILE A 55 5.89 -7.87 -6.70
C ILE A 55 5.19 -7.10 -5.56
N GLU A 56 3.85 -7.10 -5.56
CA GLU A 56 3.05 -6.51 -4.48
C GLU A 56 2.74 -7.57 -3.41
N VAL A 57 3.04 -7.25 -2.13
CA VAL A 57 2.69 -8.07 -0.96
C VAL A 57 1.61 -7.36 -0.17
N GLY A 58 0.39 -7.90 -0.24
CA GLY A 58 -0.77 -7.34 0.47
C GLY A 58 -0.86 -7.79 1.92
N ILE A 59 -1.15 -6.86 2.83
CA ILE A 59 -1.53 -7.15 4.22
C ILE A 59 -2.81 -6.41 4.61
N GLN A 60 -3.55 -6.98 5.54
CA GLN A 60 -4.71 -6.33 6.14
C GLN A 60 -4.31 -5.78 7.52
N VAL A 61 -4.66 -4.52 7.77
CA VAL A 61 -4.38 -3.85 9.04
C VAL A 61 -5.70 -3.36 9.61
N GLU A 62 -5.95 -3.74 10.86
CA GLU A 62 -7.11 -3.28 11.63
C GLU A 62 -6.71 -2.00 12.38
N LEU A 63 -7.58 -0.99 12.28
CA LEU A 63 -7.44 0.28 13.01
C LEU A 63 -8.01 0.16 14.43
#